data_AF-A0A6V7TRS9-F1
#
_entry.id   AF-A0A6V7TRS9-F1
#
_cell.length_a   1.000
_cell.length_b   1.000
_cell.length_c   1.000
_cell.angle_alpha   90.00
_cell.angle_beta   90.00
_cell.angle_gamma   90.00
#
_symmetry.space_group_name_H-M   'P 1'
#
loop_
_entity.id
_entity.type
_entity.pdbx_description
1 polymer ?
#
loop_
_entity_poly.entity_id
_entity_poly.type
_entity_poly.pdbx_seq_one_letter_code
_entity_poly.pdbx_strand_id
1 'polypeptide(L)'
;MTLGEQIVRLLENRNGQQEGSASLRDQIQKAINNSMANANPFEFGPHTEQQWKSRLTATERALGPYIELLLPELRERILESGGNGGAMGDERELIIDELHRFRHFLARKPVKDKLQAERQTLFARLYDEMNSQQHNFERLLSASNLPTGRFLTEIAAKIYALRAQRSQVDKLQKAGVAFFEDLPNYERFEQTLKELSEQLIAAEQEQFDAWCRDMIAHIVDGGGNDGDSISLQTTGRLMVLERARGILTVSFSDRLARLLREVSQLQSMGFKVPVKILACVQQGERFYEYGVLLKQVAHFYNTIEKQMLPCQQAMLLDEALAFEQLVVPSSKSGGDRKQRTAVNLTWESPEKLKGYIERLREAALQLTSHNRRLRKAHTEIIQNILELGETDLLRDEEKWNAIMLTIRQKFLEEQNFVAVKANMQPWANHLNKQLYKVLQQQFCWALADLQALHLLFKIII
;
A
#
# COMPACT_ATOMS: atom_id res chain seq x y z
N MET A 1 30.55 -17.20 0.43
CA MET A 1 31.58 -16.41 1.14
C MET A 1 32.61 -17.36 1.68
N THR A 2 33.87 -17.21 1.25
CA THR A 2 34.98 -18.05 1.73
C THR A 2 35.30 -17.74 3.18
N LEU A 3 35.97 -18.66 3.89
CA LEU A 3 36.37 -18.45 5.29
C LEU A 3 37.19 -17.17 5.48
N GLY A 4 38.13 -16.90 4.58
CA GLY A 4 38.93 -15.68 4.58
C GLY A 4 38.07 -14.42 4.44
N GLU A 5 37.07 -14.44 3.55
CA GLU A 5 36.11 -13.34 3.41
C GLU A 5 35.23 -13.15 4.66
N GLN A 6 34.89 -14.24 5.38
CA GLN A 6 34.12 -14.14 6.62
C GLN A 6 34.93 -13.42 7.70
N ILE A 7 36.19 -13.82 7.90
CA ILE A 7 37.11 -13.24 8.89
C ILE A 7 37.38 -11.77 8.55
N VAL A 8 37.66 -11.46 7.29
CA VAL A 8 37.90 -10.09 6.83
C VAL A 8 36.67 -9.21 7.06
N ARG A 9 35.47 -9.66 6.73
CA ARG A 9 34.25 -8.86 6.95
C ARG A 9 33.92 -8.64 8.43
N LEU A 10 34.16 -9.64 9.28
CA LEU A 10 34.03 -9.46 10.73
C LEU A 10 35.04 -8.42 11.25
N LEU A 11 36.26 -8.42 10.73
CA LEU A 11 37.30 -7.45 11.09
C LEU A 11 37.09 -6.06 10.45
N GLU A 12 36.45 -5.96 9.29
CA GLU A 12 36.08 -4.70 8.62
C GLU A 12 35.01 -3.94 9.41
N ASN A 13 34.01 -4.65 9.93
CA ASN A 13 32.95 -4.07 10.77
C ASN A 13 33.50 -3.45 12.07
N ARG A 14 34.65 -3.95 12.56
CA ARG A 14 35.33 -3.47 13.77
C ARG A 14 36.00 -2.11 13.62
N ASN A 15 36.63 -1.85 12.47
CA ASN A 15 37.59 -0.73 12.33
C ASN A 15 37.02 0.50 11.61
N GLY A 16 35.85 0.44 10.98
CA GLY A 16 35.22 1.59 10.29
C GLY A 16 36.04 2.21 9.14
N GLN A 17 37.22 1.67 8.82
CA GLN A 17 38.18 2.19 7.85
C GLN A 17 38.54 1.11 6.82
N GLN A 18 38.33 1.42 5.53
CA GLN A 18 38.65 0.54 4.40
C GLN A 18 40.16 0.45 4.10
N GLU A 19 40.99 1.39 4.57
CA GLU A 19 42.41 1.46 4.18
C GLU A 19 43.29 0.36 4.81
N GLY A 20 42.89 -0.23 5.94
CA GLY A 20 43.60 -1.34 6.60
C GLY A 20 43.15 -2.75 6.17
N SER A 21 42.02 -2.88 5.46
CA SER A 21 41.37 -4.17 5.20
C SER A 21 42.06 -4.97 4.08
N ALA A 22 42.63 -4.28 3.08
CA ALA A 22 43.40 -4.92 2.01
C ALA A 22 44.68 -5.59 2.55
N SER A 23 45.42 -4.90 3.43
CA SER A 23 46.61 -5.45 4.10
C SER A 23 46.28 -6.67 4.96
N LEU A 24 45.17 -6.64 5.70
CA LEU A 24 44.74 -7.75 6.55
C LEU A 24 44.28 -8.97 5.74
N ARG A 25 43.54 -8.74 4.65
CA ARG A 25 43.17 -9.79 3.68
C ARG A 25 44.42 -10.45 3.10
N ASP A 26 45.41 -9.65 2.71
CA ASP A 26 46.69 -10.16 2.19
C ASP A 26 47.48 -10.93 3.24
N GLN A 27 47.44 -10.51 4.51
CA GLN A 27 48.09 -11.22 5.61
C GLN A 27 47.43 -12.58 5.89
N ILE A 28 46.10 -12.65 5.91
CA ILE A 28 45.35 -13.90 6.06
C ILE A 28 45.61 -14.82 4.86
N GLN A 29 45.58 -14.29 3.64
CA GLN A 29 45.84 -15.06 2.43
C GLN A 29 47.28 -15.59 2.39
N LYS A 30 48.28 -14.78 2.79
CA LYS A 30 49.67 -15.21 2.93
C LYS A 30 49.81 -16.30 3.98
N ALA A 31 49.14 -16.17 5.13
CA ALA A 31 49.16 -17.19 6.18
C ALA A 31 48.62 -18.54 5.68
N ILE A 32 47.51 -18.53 4.93
CA ILE A 32 46.91 -19.72 4.31
C ILE A 32 47.82 -20.29 3.21
N ASN A 33 48.37 -19.44 2.34
CA ASN A 33 49.23 -19.88 1.26
C ASN A 33 50.53 -20.52 1.80
N ASN A 34 51.09 -19.97 2.86
CA ASN A 34 52.31 -20.49 3.49
C ASN A 34 52.08 -21.86 4.14
N SER A 35 50.93 -22.07 4.80
CA SER A 35 50.60 -23.38 5.40
C SER A 35 50.24 -24.45 4.37
N MET A 36 49.75 -24.03 3.19
CA MET A 36 49.37 -24.92 2.09
C MET A 36 50.43 -25.00 0.97
N ALA A 37 51.60 -24.35 1.15
CA ALA A 37 52.64 -24.25 0.13
C ALA A 37 53.12 -25.63 -0.34
N ASN A 38 53.28 -25.81 -1.65
CA ASN A 38 53.70 -27.08 -2.27
C ASN A 38 52.74 -28.26 -2.00
N ALA A 39 51.44 -28.01 -1.78
CA ALA A 39 50.40 -29.03 -1.84
C ALA A 39 49.79 -29.05 -3.24
N ASN A 40 49.81 -30.21 -3.91
CA ASN A 40 49.09 -30.39 -5.18
C ASN A 40 47.71 -31.02 -4.90
N PRO A 41 46.60 -30.27 -5.08
CA PRO A 41 45.25 -30.80 -4.83
C PRO A 41 44.91 -32.05 -5.66
N PHE A 42 45.55 -32.21 -6.82
CA PHE A 42 45.33 -33.35 -7.72
C PHE A 42 46.02 -34.64 -7.28
N GLU A 43 46.92 -34.57 -6.29
CA GLU A 43 47.61 -35.74 -5.71
C GLU A 43 46.90 -36.28 -4.46
N PHE A 44 45.69 -35.80 -4.15
CA PHE A 44 44.92 -36.29 -3.02
C PHE A 44 44.53 -37.76 -3.20
N GLY A 45 44.97 -38.58 -2.24
CA GLY A 45 44.64 -39.99 -2.14
C GLY A 45 44.89 -40.54 -0.73
N PRO A 46 44.56 -41.83 -0.47
CA PRO A 46 44.63 -42.44 0.86
C PRO A 46 46.01 -42.30 1.53
N HIS A 47 47.08 -42.30 0.73
CA HIS A 47 48.47 -42.18 1.22
C HIS A 47 48.89 -40.74 1.57
N THR A 48 48.15 -39.72 1.11
CA THR A 48 48.43 -38.30 1.37
C THR A 48 47.51 -37.69 2.43
N GLU A 49 46.48 -38.41 2.87
CA GLU A 49 45.44 -37.92 3.78
C GLU A 49 46.02 -37.36 5.09
N GLN A 50 47.01 -38.03 5.68
CA GLN A 50 47.68 -37.55 6.89
C GLN A 50 48.44 -36.24 6.66
N GLN A 51 49.08 -36.08 5.50
CA GLN A 51 49.79 -34.86 5.13
C GLN A 51 48.81 -33.68 4.96
N TRP A 52 47.65 -33.92 4.34
CA TRP A 52 46.59 -32.93 4.22
C TRP A 52 45.99 -32.53 5.57
N LYS A 53 45.73 -33.50 6.47
CA LYS A 53 45.29 -33.23 7.84
C LYS A 53 46.31 -32.36 8.59
N SER A 54 47.61 -32.68 8.49
CA SER A 54 48.68 -31.90 9.11
C SER A 54 48.72 -30.44 8.60
N ARG A 55 48.59 -30.25 7.29
CA ARG A 55 48.55 -28.91 6.66
C ARG A 55 47.30 -28.12 7.06
N LEU A 56 46.14 -28.78 7.17
CA LEU A 56 44.92 -28.16 7.69
C LEU A 56 45.11 -27.68 9.13
N THR A 57 45.70 -28.50 10.00
CA THR A 57 46.03 -28.11 11.38
C THR A 57 47.04 -26.95 11.43
N ALA A 58 48.05 -26.94 10.55
CA ALA A 58 48.98 -25.82 10.44
C ALA A 58 48.29 -24.52 10.01
N THR A 59 47.36 -24.61 9.07
CA THR A 59 46.53 -23.49 8.61
C THR A 59 45.61 -22.98 9.72
N GLU A 60 45.00 -23.87 10.48
CA GLU A 60 44.19 -23.50 11.66
C GLU A 60 45.01 -22.75 12.71
N ARG A 61 46.22 -23.23 13.00
CA ARG A 61 47.14 -22.56 13.93
C ARG A 61 47.54 -21.18 13.42
N ALA A 62 47.83 -21.04 12.13
CA ALA A 62 48.16 -19.74 11.51
C ALA A 62 46.99 -18.75 11.56
N LEU A 63 45.74 -19.23 11.54
CA LEU A 63 44.53 -18.41 11.66
C LEU A 63 44.16 -18.06 13.11
N GLY A 64 44.75 -18.74 14.10
CA GLY A 64 44.48 -18.57 15.53
C GLY A 64 44.54 -17.13 16.04
N PRO A 65 45.60 -16.35 15.76
CA PRO A 65 45.71 -14.96 16.23
C PRO A 65 44.58 -14.05 15.71
N TYR A 66 44.13 -14.26 14.47
CA TYR A 66 43.02 -13.51 13.89
C TYR A 66 41.67 -13.91 14.51
N ILE A 67 41.53 -15.18 14.91
CA ILE A 67 40.36 -15.63 15.67
C ILE A 67 40.34 -14.94 17.04
N GLU A 68 41.45 -14.90 17.77
CA GLU A 68 41.53 -14.22 19.08
C GLU A 68 41.10 -12.76 19.01
N LEU A 69 41.51 -12.08 17.93
CA LEU A 69 41.18 -10.68 17.70
C LEU A 69 39.66 -10.45 17.57
N LEU A 70 38.91 -11.44 17.06
CA LEU A 70 37.47 -11.36 16.81
C LEU A 70 36.59 -11.76 18.00
N LEU A 71 37.12 -12.52 18.95
CA LEU A 71 36.30 -13.10 20.02
C LEU A 71 35.61 -12.07 20.92
N PRO A 72 36.25 -10.97 21.38
CA PRO A 72 35.59 -10.01 22.26
C PRO A 72 34.34 -9.39 21.62
N GLU A 73 34.43 -9.02 20.35
CA GLU A 73 33.33 -8.42 19.59
C GLU A 73 32.21 -9.43 19.33
N LEU A 74 32.55 -10.69 19.04
CA LEU A 74 31.54 -11.74 18.88
C LEU A 74 30.81 -12.01 20.20
N ARG A 75 31.52 -11.99 21.33
CA ARG A 75 30.90 -12.13 22.66
C ARG A 75 29.94 -10.98 22.94
N GLU A 76 30.40 -9.75 22.72
CA GLU A 76 29.60 -8.54 22.88
C GLU A 76 28.35 -8.59 22.00
N ARG A 77 28.47 -8.89 20.70
CA ARG A 77 27.32 -9.02 19.80
C ARG A 77 26.32 -10.11 20.20
N ILE A 78 26.81 -11.26 20.66
CA ILE A 78 25.94 -12.37 21.14
C ILE A 78 25.19 -11.97 22.42
N LEU A 79 25.80 -11.15 23.28
CA LEU A 79 25.24 -10.74 24.58
C LEU A 79 24.38 -9.47 24.49
N GLU A 80 24.83 -8.43 23.77
CA GLU A 80 24.15 -7.15 23.59
C GLU A 80 22.87 -7.27 22.79
N SER A 81 22.80 -8.24 21.88
CA SER A 81 21.58 -8.54 21.14
C SER A 81 20.43 -9.07 22.01
N GLY A 82 20.56 -9.07 23.35
CA GLY A 82 19.50 -9.37 24.32
C GLY A 82 19.11 -8.19 25.21
N GLY A 83 19.63 -6.98 24.95
CA GLY A 83 19.66 -5.91 25.96
C GLY A 83 19.32 -4.51 25.49
N ASN A 84 18.29 -4.31 24.64
CA ASN A 84 17.53 -3.04 24.64
C ASN A 84 16.29 -3.04 23.73
N GLY A 85 15.11 -3.16 24.35
CA GLY A 85 13.92 -2.29 24.14
C GLY A 85 13.39 -1.93 22.73
N GLY A 86 13.83 -2.56 21.64
CA GLY A 86 13.33 -2.29 20.28
C GLY A 86 12.72 -3.55 19.65
N ALA A 87 11.50 -3.44 19.13
CA ALA A 87 10.75 -4.45 18.35
C ALA A 87 11.37 -5.87 18.30
N MET A 88 11.04 -6.69 19.30
CA MET A 88 11.54 -8.05 19.59
C MET A 88 11.57 -9.05 18.41
N GLY A 89 10.96 -8.71 17.26
CA GLY A 89 10.97 -9.52 16.04
C GLY A 89 12.18 -9.30 15.13
N ASP A 90 12.64 -8.06 14.98
CA ASP A 90 13.71 -7.70 14.02
C ASP A 90 15.10 -8.12 14.54
N GLU A 91 15.29 -8.10 15.86
CA GLU A 91 16.55 -8.48 16.51
C GLU A 91 16.87 -9.97 16.37
N ARG A 92 15.87 -10.84 16.57
CA ARG A 92 16.02 -12.29 16.35
C ARG A 92 16.39 -12.59 14.90
N GLU A 93 15.73 -11.92 13.97
CA GLU A 93 16.00 -12.12 12.54
C GLU A 93 17.45 -11.78 12.21
N LEU A 94 17.95 -10.68 12.76
CA LEU A 94 19.34 -10.25 12.63
C LEU A 94 20.32 -11.30 13.18
N ILE A 95 20.08 -11.82 14.39
CA ILE A 95 20.94 -12.84 15.00
C ILE A 95 21.00 -14.10 14.13
N ILE A 96 19.85 -14.61 13.67
CA ILE A 96 19.79 -15.84 12.86
C ILE A 96 20.52 -15.61 11.52
N ASP A 97 20.36 -14.44 10.92
CA ASP A 97 21.03 -14.07 9.68
C ASP A 97 22.55 -13.98 9.85
N GLU A 98 23.04 -13.41 10.93
CA GLU A 98 24.47 -13.36 11.25
C GLU A 98 25.03 -14.76 11.51
N LEU A 99 24.37 -15.58 12.33
CA LEU A 99 24.76 -16.96 12.60
C LEU A 99 24.84 -17.76 11.29
N HIS A 100 23.83 -17.64 10.43
CA HIS A 100 23.83 -18.32 9.12
C HIS A 100 24.94 -17.78 8.21
N ARG A 101 25.16 -16.46 8.17
CA ARG A 101 26.17 -15.80 7.33
C ARG A 101 27.59 -16.21 7.72
N PHE A 102 27.88 -16.32 9.01
CA PHE A 102 29.20 -16.64 9.55
C PHE A 102 29.36 -18.10 10.01
N ARG A 103 28.41 -18.98 9.68
CA ARG A 103 28.36 -20.38 10.13
C ARG A 103 29.66 -21.16 9.93
N HIS A 104 30.40 -20.93 8.84
CA HIS A 104 31.62 -21.67 8.55
C HIS A 104 32.78 -21.25 9.44
N PHE A 105 32.85 -19.96 9.79
CA PHE A 105 33.78 -19.46 10.79
C PHE A 105 33.41 -19.97 12.20
N LEU A 106 32.12 -19.88 12.54
CA LEU A 106 31.58 -20.30 13.83
C LEU A 106 31.70 -21.81 14.08
N ALA A 107 31.67 -22.64 13.03
CA ALA A 107 31.80 -24.09 13.13
C ALA A 107 33.17 -24.59 13.63
N ARG A 108 34.20 -23.73 13.64
CA ARG A 108 35.56 -24.15 13.95
C ARG A 108 35.72 -24.43 15.44
N LYS A 109 36.37 -25.56 15.76
CA LYS A 109 36.60 -26.01 17.14
C LYS A 109 37.21 -24.93 18.07
N PRO A 110 38.28 -24.21 17.67
CA PRO A 110 38.85 -23.16 18.54
C PRO A 110 37.89 -21.99 18.83
N VAL A 111 36.95 -21.72 17.92
CA VAL A 111 35.91 -20.68 18.11
C VAL A 111 34.84 -21.21 19.05
N LYS A 112 34.35 -22.43 18.79
CA LYS A 112 33.38 -23.14 19.63
C LYS A 112 33.83 -23.24 21.09
N ASP A 113 35.06 -23.70 21.32
CA ASP A 113 35.63 -23.92 22.65
C ASP A 113 35.74 -22.60 23.45
N LYS A 114 36.07 -21.49 22.78
CA LYS A 114 36.26 -20.18 23.43
C LYS A 114 34.98 -19.39 23.64
N LEU A 115 33.92 -19.71 22.89
CA LEU A 115 32.60 -19.10 23.01
C LEU A 115 31.61 -20.03 23.73
N GLN A 116 32.09 -21.01 24.51
CA GLN A 116 31.24 -22.08 25.05
C GLN A 116 30.10 -21.56 25.92
N ALA A 117 30.36 -20.59 26.80
CA ALA A 117 29.33 -20.03 27.68
C ALA A 117 28.29 -19.24 26.87
N GLU A 118 28.75 -18.39 25.96
CA GLU A 118 27.91 -17.55 25.09
C GLU A 118 27.07 -18.40 24.15
N ARG A 119 27.62 -19.51 23.63
CA ARG A 119 26.91 -20.52 22.84
C ARG A 119 25.74 -21.13 23.61
N GLN A 120 25.97 -21.50 24.87
CA GLN A 120 24.92 -22.09 25.72
C GLN A 120 23.81 -21.08 26.03
N THR A 121 24.17 -19.83 26.34
CA THR A 121 23.20 -18.75 26.59
C THR A 121 22.37 -18.44 25.34
N LEU A 122 23.01 -18.30 24.18
CA LEU A 122 22.34 -18.03 22.91
C LEU A 122 21.43 -19.18 22.51
N PHE A 123 21.90 -20.42 22.66
CA PHE A 123 21.11 -21.62 22.40
C PHE A 123 19.85 -21.67 23.26
N ALA A 124 19.97 -21.46 24.58
CA ALA A 124 18.83 -21.45 25.49
C ALA A 124 17.78 -20.39 25.07
N ARG A 125 18.23 -19.18 24.75
CA ARG A 125 17.35 -18.09 24.27
C ARG A 125 16.63 -18.45 22.97
N LEU A 126 17.37 -18.94 21.96
CA LEU A 126 16.78 -19.31 20.68
C LEU A 126 15.81 -20.49 20.82
N TYR A 127 16.08 -21.41 21.74
CA TYR A 127 15.20 -22.53 22.07
C TYR A 127 13.88 -22.04 22.68
N ASP A 128 13.94 -21.16 23.68
CA ASP A 128 12.76 -20.59 24.35
C ASP A 128 11.93 -19.69 23.42
N GLU A 129 12.60 -18.84 22.63
CA GLU A 129 11.94 -18.01 21.62
C GLU A 129 11.26 -18.87 20.56
N MET A 130 11.89 -19.95 20.10
CA MET A 130 11.28 -20.88 19.13
C MET A 130 10.01 -21.54 19.69
N ASN A 131 10.02 -21.99 20.95
CA ASN A 131 8.82 -22.55 21.59
C ASN A 131 7.69 -21.52 21.66
N SER A 132 8.03 -20.26 21.95
CA SER A 132 7.06 -19.15 21.94
C SER A 132 6.51 -18.85 20.53
N GLN A 133 7.25 -19.17 19.48
CA GLN A 133 6.86 -18.93 18.09
C GLN A 133 5.83 -19.94 17.57
N GLN A 134 5.82 -21.17 18.07
CA GLN A 134 4.74 -22.11 17.76
C GLN A 134 3.37 -21.54 18.14
N HIS A 135 3.26 -20.86 19.28
CA HIS A 135 2.02 -20.18 19.67
C HIS A 135 1.70 -18.94 18.82
N ASN A 136 2.71 -18.20 18.38
CA ASN A 136 2.51 -17.06 17.47
C ASN A 136 2.04 -17.52 16.07
N PHE A 137 2.47 -18.69 15.61
CA PHE A 137 2.06 -19.31 14.35
C PHE A 137 0.55 -19.64 14.34
N GLU A 138 0.04 -20.26 15.41
CA GLU A 138 -1.40 -20.53 15.55
C GLU A 138 -2.23 -19.23 15.54
N ARG A 139 -1.71 -18.18 16.18
CA ARG A 139 -2.34 -16.84 16.15
C ARG A 139 -2.31 -16.21 14.76
N LEU A 140 -1.22 -16.37 13.99
CA LEU A 140 -1.13 -15.84 12.62
C LEU A 140 -2.09 -16.54 11.66
N LEU A 141 -2.29 -17.85 11.81
CA LEU A 141 -3.24 -18.61 11.01
C LEU A 141 -4.69 -18.24 11.32
N SER A 142 -5.01 -18.03 12.60
CA SER A 142 -6.34 -17.65 13.07
C SER A 142 -6.64 -16.14 12.94
N ALA A 143 -5.62 -15.31 12.72
CA ALA A 143 -5.80 -13.88 12.51
C ALA A 143 -6.63 -13.63 11.23
N SER A 144 -7.75 -12.95 11.43
CA SER A 144 -8.51 -12.28 10.38
C SER A 144 -8.05 -10.83 10.31
N ASN A 145 -7.69 -10.35 9.12
CA ASN A 145 -7.18 -8.99 8.87
C ASN A 145 -5.73 -8.77 9.34
N LEU A 146 -4.77 -9.53 8.79
CA LEU A 146 -3.36 -9.13 8.92
C LEU A 146 -3.15 -7.72 8.34
N PRO A 147 -2.20 -6.92 8.89
CA PRO A 147 -1.76 -5.68 8.28
C PRO A 147 -1.23 -5.96 6.88
N THR A 148 -2.13 -5.86 5.91
CA THR A 148 -1.82 -5.99 4.50
C THR A 148 -1.15 -4.69 4.13
N GLY A 149 0.13 -4.75 3.76
CA GLY A 149 0.78 -3.61 3.12
C GLY A 149 -0.12 -3.12 1.98
N ARG A 150 -0.05 -1.84 1.61
CA ARG A 150 -0.97 -1.14 0.68
C ARG A 150 -1.31 -1.92 -0.61
N PHE A 151 -0.48 -2.88 -1.01
CA PHE A 151 -0.59 -3.67 -2.22
C PHE A 151 -0.83 -5.17 -2.02
N LEU A 152 -0.66 -5.74 -0.82
CA LEU A 152 -0.77 -7.19 -0.59
C LEU A 152 -2.21 -7.58 -0.24
N THR A 153 -2.67 -8.71 -0.76
CA THR A 153 -3.94 -9.32 -0.31
C THR A 153 -3.71 -10.11 0.98
N GLU A 154 -4.78 -10.42 1.70
CA GLU A 154 -4.67 -11.14 2.98
C GLU A 154 -4.00 -12.52 2.79
N ILE A 155 -4.42 -13.27 1.77
CA ILE A 155 -3.82 -14.57 1.45
C ILE A 155 -2.33 -14.44 1.10
N ALA A 156 -1.95 -13.43 0.31
CA ALA A 156 -0.56 -13.19 -0.07
C ALA A 156 0.28 -12.78 1.15
N ALA A 157 -0.27 -11.96 2.04
CA ALA A 157 0.40 -11.56 3.28
C ALA A 157 0.63 -12.77 4.22
N LYS A 158 -0.36 -13.65 4.35
CA LYS A 158 -0.24 -14.90 5.13
C LYS A 158 0.85 -15.81 4.56
N ILE A 159 0.82 -16.07 3.25
CA ILE A 159 1.84 -16.90 2.59
C ILE A 159 3.23 -16.27 2.72
N TYR A 160 3.35 -14.96 2.55
CA TYR A 160 4.62 -14.26 2.72
C TYR A 160 5.17 -14.43 4.14
N ALA A 161 4.33 -14.25 5.16
CA ALA A 161 4.74 -14.44 6.56
C ALA A 161 5.19 -15.90 6.83
N LEU A 162 4.46 -16.88 6.31
CA LEU A 162 4.84 -18.31 6.42
C LEU A 162 6.19 -18.58 5.76
N ARG A 163 6.43 -18.02 4.56
CA ARG A 163 7.72 -18.17 3.85
C ARG A 163 8.87 -17.48 4.56
N ALA A 164 8.63 -16.29 5.13
CA ALA A 164 9.63 -15.58 5.93
C ALA A 164 10.04 -16.42 7.15
N GLN A 165 9.06 -16.93 7.90
CA GLN A 165 9.31 -17.81 9.04
C GLN A 165 10.04 -19.10 8.62
N ARG A 166 9.61 -19.73 7.51
CA ARG A 166 10.28 -20.93 6.97
C ARG A 166 11.73 -20.64 6.60
N SER A 167 12.00 -19.51 5.96
CA SER A 167 13.37 -19.11 5.64
C SER A 167 14.20 -18.92 6.91
N GLN A 168 13.63 -18.37 7.98
CA GLN A 168 14.33 -18.21 9.25
C GLN A 168 14.62 -19.55 9.94
N VAL A 169 13.67 -20.49 9.92
CA VAL A 169 13.87 -21.86 10.42
C VAL A 169 14.97 -22.58 9.63
N ASP A 170 14.98 -22.49 8.30
CA ASP A 170 16.02 -23.09 7.45
C ASP A 170 17.42 -22.48 7.73
N LYS A 171 17.49 -21.15 7.88
CA LYS A 171 18.74 -20.48 8.25
C LYS A 171 19.25 -20.95 9.61
N LEU A 172 18.36 -21.06 10.59
CA LEU A 172 18.65 -21.51 11.95
C LEU A 172 19.06 -22.98 12.00
N GLN A 173 18.44 -23.87 11.22
CA GLN A 173 18.86 -25.27 11.10
C GLN A 173 20.31 -25.36 10.58
N LYS A 174 20.62 -24.66 9.49
CA LYS A 174 21.97 -24.64 8.90
C LYS A 174 23.03 -24.06 9.84
N ALA A 175 22.67 -23.00 10.56
CA ALA A 175 23.55 -22.40 11.56
C ALA A 175 23.67 -23.27 12.82
N GLY A 176 22.60 -23.94 13.21
CA GLY A 176 22.53 -24.79 14.39
C GLY A 176 23.44 -26.01 14.27
N VAL A 177 23.44 -26.70 13.13
CA VAL A 177 24.36 -27.83 12.90
C VAL A 177 25.80 -27.32 12.97
N ALA A 178 26.08 -26.17 12.38
CA ALA A 178 27.41 -25.60 12.41
C ALA A 178 27.86 -25.20 13.83
N PHE A 179 26.99 -24.58 14.64
CA PHE A 179 27.40 -23.87 15.85
C PHE A 179 26.92 -24.48 17.17
N PHE A 180 25.92 -25.36 17.19
CA PHE A 180 25.31 -25.90 18.41
C PHE A 180 25.27 -27.43 18.51
N GLU A 181 25.67 -28.15 17.46
CA GLU A 181 25.58 -29.63 17.38
C GLU A 181 26.15 -30.39 18.60
N ASP A 182 27.25 -29.90 19.17
CA ASP A 182 27.95 -30.50 20.32
C ASP A 182 27.34 -30.13 21.68
N LEU A 183 26.30 -29.31 21.74
CA LEU A 183 25.64 -28.91 22.98
C LEU A 183 24.60 -29.94 23.46
N PRO A 184 24.39 -30.07 24.78
CA PRO A 184 23.32 -30.91 25.30
C PRO A 184 21.95 -30.37 24.83
N ASN A 185 21.01 -31.28 24.56
CA ASN A 185 19.67 -31.00 24.05
C ASN A 185 19.58 -30.47 22.60
N TYR A 186 20.69 -30.38 21.86
CA TYR A 186 20.65 -29.97 20.45
C TYR A 186 19.79 -30.92 19.60
N GLU A 187 19.87 -32.23 19.83
CA GLU A 187 19.07 -33.21 19.07
C GLU A 187 17.56 -32.94 19.18
N ARG A 188 17.08 -32.61 20.38
CA ARG A 188 15.67 -32.25 20.60
C ARG A 188 15.31 -30.94 19.88
N PHE A 189 16.20 -29.95 19.94
CA PHE A 189 16.01 -28.69 19.21
C PHE A 189 15.95 -28.89 17.70
N GLU A 190 16.83 -29.73 17.15
CA GLU A 190 16.83 -30.06 15.73
C GLU A 190 15.52 -30.76 15.32
N GLN A 191 15.02 -31.69 16.13
CA GLN A 191 13.71 -32.32 15.92
C GLN A 191 12.59 -31.28 15.89
N THR A 192 12.53 -30.36 16.86
CA THR A 192 11.51 -29.31 16.88
C THR A 192 11.62 -28.35 15.69
N LEU A 193 12.83 -28.01 15.24
CA LEU A 193 13.02 -27.21 14.02
C LEU A 193 12.53 -27.95 12.77
N LYS A 194 12.73 -29.27 12.68
CA LYS A 194 12.24 -30.09 11.56
C LYS A 194 10.71 -30.14 11.57
N GLU A 195 10.10 -30.43 12.71
CA GLU A 195 8.65 -30.43 12.90
C GLU A 195 8.03 -29.08 12.53
N LEU A 196 8.61 -27.97 13.02
CA LEU A 196 8.14 -26.62 12.69
C LEU A 196 8.26 -26.32 11.20
N SER A 197 9.36 -26.74 10.56
CA SER A 197 9.53 -26.58 9.11
C SER A 197 8.46 -27.36 8.33
N GLU A 198 8.15 -28.59 8.73
CA GLU A 198 7.09 -29.40 8.12
C GLU A 198 5.71 -28.77 8.31
N GLN A 199 5.41 -28.27 9.51
CA GLN A 199 4.17 -27.55 9.82
C GLN A 199 4.02 -26.28 8.97
N LEU A 200 5.09 -25.51 8.77
CA LEU A 200 5.07 -24.30 7.94
C LEU A 200 4.80 -24.64 6.45
N ILE A 201 5.37 -25.73 5.94
CA ILE A 201 5.12 -26.20 4.57
C ILE A 201 3.66 -26.66 4.42
N ALA A 202 3.17 -27.46 5.38
CA ALA A 202 1.79 -27.93 5.37
C ALA A 202 0.79 -26.77 5.47
N ALA A 203 1.07 -25.78 6.32
CA ALA A 203 0.22 -24.60 6.46
C ALA A 203 0.23 -23.71 5.21
N GLU A 204 1.39 -23.51 4.57
CA GLU A 204 1.47 -22.77 3.30
C GLU A 204 0.58 -23.43 2.23
N GLN A 205 0.67 -24.75 2.11
CA GLN A 205 -0.14 -25.53 1.17
C GLN A 205 -1.64 -25.46 1.52
N GLU A 206 -1.99 -25.64 2.80
CA GLU A 206 -3.39 -25.60 3.24
C GLU A 206 -4.02 -24.22 3.06
N GLN A 207 -3.29 -23.12 3.29
CA GLN A 207 -3.80 -21.77 3.03
C GLN A 207 -4.13 -21.58 1.54
N PHE A 208 -3.25 -22.06 0.65
CA PHE A 208 -3.50 -22.00 -0.79
C PHE A 208 -4.66 -22.89 -1.23
N ASP A 209 -4.74 -24.11 -0.69
CA ASP A 209 -5.80 -25.07 -1.02
C ASP A 209 -7.16 -24.62 -0.50
N ALA A 210 -7.21 -24.06 0.72
CA ALA A 210 -8.41 -23.44 1.27
C ALA A 210 -8.88 -22.26 0.41
N TRP A 211 -7.97 -21.36 0.02
CA TRP A 211 -8.29 -20.28 -0.91
C TRP A 211 -8.82 -20.80 -2.24
N CYS A 212 -8.23 -21.87 -2.81
CA CYS A 212 -8.72 -22.47 -4.05
C CYS A 212 -10.14 -23.03 -3.90
N ARG A 213 -10.43 -23.74 -2.80
CA ARG A 213 -11.77 -24.28 -2.52
C ARG A 213 -12.80 -23.17 -2.40
N ASP A 214 -12.51 -22.13 -1.62
CA ASP A 214 -13.37 -20.96 -1.48
C ASP A 214 -13.63 -20.29 -2.82
N MET A 215 -12.58 -19.97 -3.58
CA MET A 215 -12.74 -19.28 -4.87
C MET A 215 -13.54 -20.12 -5.87
N ILE A 216 -13.33 -21.43 -5.91
CA ILE A 216 -14.11 -22.32 -6.76
C ILE A 216 -15.57 -22.35 -6.33
N ALA A 217 -15.86 -22.45 -5.02
CA ALA A 217 -17.23 -22.42 -4.50
C ALA A 217 -17.94 -21.12 -4.92
N HIS A 218 -17.28 -19.98 -4.78
CA HIS A 218 -17.84 -18.68 -5.15
C HIS A 218 -17.95 -18.43 -6.67
N ILE A 219 -17.19 -19.16 -7.49
CA ILE A 219 -17.35 -19.17 -8.95
C ILE A 219 -18.52 -20.07 -9.37
N VAL A 220 -18.73 -21.21 -8.69
CA VAL A 220 -19.72 -22.23 -9.05
C VAL A 220 -21.10 -21.93 -8.48
N ASP A 221 -21.21 -21.57 -7.20
CA ASP A 221 -22.49 -21.34 -6.50
C ASP A 221 -23.08 -19.95 -6.79
N GLY A 222 -22.39 -19.15 -7.59
CA GLY A 222 -22.75 -17.79 -8.00
C GLY A 222 -23.99 -17.67 -8.91
N GLY A 223 -24.87 -18.67 -8.95
CA GLY A 223 -26.18 -18.66 -9.60
C GLY A 223 -27.38 -18.57 -8.63
N GLY A 224 -27.16 -18.61 -7.32
CA GLY A 224 -28.21 -18.51 -6.31
C GLY A 224 -28.43 -17.08 -5.81
N ASN A 225 -29.43 -16.39 -6.36
CA ASN A 225 -30.22 -15.24 -5.89
C ASN A 225 -29.65 -14.14 -4.94
N ASP A 226 -28.35 -14.08 -4.66
CA ASP A 226 -27.73 -13.03 -3.84
C ASP A 226 -26.44 -12.57 -4.51
N GLY A 227 -26.20 -11.25 -4.51
CA GLY A 227 -25.16 -10.57 -5.29
C GLY A 227 -23.69 -10.85 -4.96
N ASP A 228 -23.36 -12.05 -4.44
CA ASP A 228 -22.01 -12.46 -4.00
C ASP A 228 -21.27 -13.39 -4.99
N SER A 229 -21.80 -13.53 -6.21
CA SER A 229 -21.11 -14.23 -7.30
C SER A 229 -19.83 -13.50 -7.72
N ILE A 230 -18.70 -14.20 -7.73
CA ILE A 230 -17.42 -13.66 -8.25
C ILE A 230 -17.44 -13.60 -9.77
N SER A 231 -18.22 -14.48 -10.41
CA SER A 231 -18.31 -14.54 -11.85
C SER A 231 -18.95 -13.28 -12.42
N LEU A 232 -18.34 -12.75 -13.48
CA LEU A 232 -18.90 -11.64 -14.22
C LEU A 232 -20.21 -12.13 -14.87
N GLN A 233 -21.36 -11.61 -14.44
CA GLN A 233 -22.62 -11.83 -15.13
C GLN A 233 -22.57 -11.10 -16.46
N THR A 234 -22.05 -11.77 -17.50
CA THR A 234 -21.83 -11.15 -18.82
C THR A 234 -23.11 -10.64 -19.45
N THR A 235 -24.26 -11.25 -19.10
CA THR A 235 -25.60 -10.92 -19.57
C THR A 235 -26.33 -9.89 -18.70
N GLY A 236 -25.75 -9.46 -17.58
CA GLY A 236 -26.32 -8.49 -16.66
C GLY A 236 -26.20 -7.04 -17.17
N ARG A 237 -27.04 -6.15 -16.63
CA ARG A 237 -26.94 -4.69 -16.88
C ARG A 237 -25.67 -4.14 -16.24
N LEU A 238 -24.88 -3.33 -16.97
CA LEU A 238 -23.60 -2.76 -16.51
C LEU A 238 -23.73 -1.85 -15.28
N MET A 239 -24.79 -1.04 -15.24
CA MET A 239 -25.08 -0.12 -14.15
C MET A 239 -26.52 -0.27 -13.69
N VAL A 240 -26.73 -0.28 -12.38
CA VAL A 240 -28.04 -0.46 -11.74
C VAL A 240 -28.25 0.71 -10.79
N LEU A 241 -29.31 1.48 -11.04
CA LEU A 241 -29.75 2.53 -10.13
C LEU A 241 -30.72 1.94 -9.10
N GLU A 242 -30.33 1.95 -7.84
CA GLU A 242 -31.20 1.57 -6.74
C GLU A 242 -32.22 2.69 -6.50
N ARG A 243 -33.44 2.54 -7.04
CA ARG A 243 -34.48 3.59 -7.01
C ARG A 243 -34.89 4.04 -5.60
N ALA A 244 -34.76 3.17 -4.60
CA ALA A 244 -35.10 3.49 -3.21
C ALA A 244 -34.10 4.48 -2.57
N ARG A 245 -32.82 4.41 -2.95
CA ARG A 245 -31.73 5.21 -2.36
C ARG A 245 -31.11 6.22 -3.32
N GLY A 246 -31.43 6.15 -4.60
CA GLY A 246 -30.81 6.97 -5.65
C GLY A 246 -29.33 6.65 -5.88
N ILE A 247 -28.84 5.49 -5.43
CA ILE A 247 -27.43 5.11 -5.53
C ILE A 247 -27.20 4.34 -6.82
N LEU A 248 -26.25 4.81 -7.63
CA LEU A 248 -25.78 4.08 -8.80
C LEU A 248 -24.72 3.06 -8.38
N THR A 249 -24.97 1.79 -8.71
CA THR A 249 -24.02 0.68 -8.52
C THR A 249 -23.65 0.08 -9.88
N VAL A 250 -22.45 -0.49 -9.96
CA VAL A 250 -21.93 -1.14 -11.17
C VAL A 250 -21.99 -2.64 -10.96
N SER A 251 -22.41 -3.39 -11.98
CA SER A 251 -22.37 -4.87 -11.98
C SER A 251 -20.96 -5.42 -12.22
N PHE A 252 -20.00 -4.89 -11.46
CA PHE A 252 -18.62 -5.33 -11.45
C PHE A 252 -18.21 -5.57 -10.00
N SER A 253 -18.15 -6.85 -9.58
CA SER A 253 -17.95 -7.18 -8.17
C SER A 253 -16.58 -6.72 -7.67
N ASP A 254 -16.53 -6.11 -6.48
CA ASP A 254 -15.26 -5.80 -5.81
C ASP A 254 -14.43 -7.06 -5.55
N ARG A 255 -15.12 -8.19 -5.44
CA ARG A 255 -14.54 -9.51 -5.25
C ARG A 255 -13.78 -9.99 -6.47
N LEU A 256 -14.29 -9.76 -7.69
CA LEU A 256 -13.56 -10.04 -8.92
C LEU A 256 -12.27 -9.20 -9.00
N ALA A 257 -12.34 -7.90 -8.68
CA ALA A 257 -11.15 -7.05 -8.63
C ALA A 257 -10.12 -7.54 -7.61
N ARG A 258 -10.58 -8.07 -6.47
CA ARG A 258 -9.71 -8.70 -5.46
C ARG A 258 -9.09 -9.99 -5.98
N LEU A 259 -9.89 -10.87 -6.60
CA LEU A 259 -9.44 -12.13 -7.20
C LEU A 259 -8.33 -11.91 -8.23
N LEU A 260 -8.46 -10.91 -9.11
CA LEU A 260 -7.42 -10.56 -10.10
C LEU A 260 -6.07 -10.28 -9.43
N ARG A 261 -6.07 -9.52 -8.33
CA ARG A 261 -4.84 -9.22 -7.56
C ARG A 261 -4.30 -10.46 -6.86
N GLU A 262 -5.17 -11.27 -6.25
CA GLU A 262 -4.78 -12.50 -5.55
C GLU A 262 -4.11 -13.49 -6.50
N VAL A 263 -4.69 -13.73 -7.67
CA VAL A 263 -4.13 -14.65 -8.68
C VAL A 263 -2.77 -14.18 -9.17
N SER A 264 -2.63 -12.88 -9.48
CA SER A 264 -1.35 -12.30 -9.88
C SER A 264 -0.27 -12.49 -8.80
N GLN A 265 -0.60 -12.23 -7.53
CA GLN A 265 0.32 -12.41 -6.41
C GLN A 265 0.69 -13.88 -6.19
N LEU A 266 -0.29 -14.77 -6.18
CA LEU A 266 -0.05 -16.22 -6.00
C LEU A 266 0.78 -16.81 -7.14
N GLN A 267 0.54 -16.40 -8.39
CA GLN A 267 1.38 -16.79 -9.52
C GLN A 267 2.81 -16.27 -9.40
N SER A 268 3.00 -15.02 -8.97
CA SER A 268 4.34 -14.46 -8.71
C SER A 268 5.10 -15.22 -7.62
N MET A 269 4.37 -15.81 -6.67
CA MET A 269 4.90 -16.67 -5.62
C MET A 269 5.14 -18.12 -6.07
N GLY A 270 4.83 -18.46 -7.32
CA GLY A 270 5.09 -19.79 -7.92
C GLY A 270 3.94 -20.80 -7.76
N PHE A 271 2.76 -20.39 -7.28
CA PHE A 271 1.62 -21.29 -7.17
C PHE A 271 0.96 -21.57 -8.52
N LYS A 272 0.51 -22.80 -8.70
CA LYS A 272 -0.24 -23.24 -9.89
C LYS A 272 -1.74 -23.11 -9.62
N VAL A 273 -2.32 -21.99 -10.05
CA VAL A 273 -3.74 -21.70 -9.86
C VAL A 273 -4.61 -22.61 -10.76
N PRO A 274 -5.70 -23.21 -10.24
CA PRO A 274 -6.62 -24.03 -11.01
C PRO A 274 -7.20 -23.35 -12.25
N VAL A 275 -7.35 -24.10 -13.35
CA VAL A 275 -7.84 -23.61 -14.65
C VAL A 275 -9.21 -22.92 -14.56
N LYS A 276 -10.11 -23.42 -13.69
CA LYS A 276 -11.43 -22.80 -13.48
C LYS A 276 -11.33 -21.35 -12.99
N ILE A 277 -10.41 -21.09 -12.06
CA ILE A 277 -10.16 -19.74 -11.54
C ILE A 277 -9.50 -18.88 -12.63
N LEU A 278 -8.52 -19.44 -13.35
CA LEU A 278 -7.85 -18.74 -14.44
C LEU A 278 -8.80 -18.32 -15.56
N ALA A 279 -9.77 -19.16 -15.93
CA ALA A 279 -10.79 -18.81 -16.92
C ALA A 279 -11.65 -17.62 -16.46
N CYS A 280 -12.04 -17.59 -15.18
CA CYS A 280 -12.77 -16.47 -14.58
C CYS A 280 -11.93 -15.17 -14.58
N VAL A 281 -10.65 -15.28 -14.22
CA VAL A 281 -9.69 -14.17 -14.23
C VAL A 281 -9.51 -13.60 -15.64
N GLN A 282 -9.25 -14.46 -16.64
CA GLN A 282 -9.09 -14.02 -18.04
C GLN A 282 -10.33 -13.31 -18.57
N GLN A 283 -11.53 -13.79 -18.19
CA GLN A 283 -12.78 -13.10 -18.49
C GLN A 283 -12.81 -11.72 -17.82
N GLY A 284 -12.48 -11.66 -16.52
CA GLY A 284 -12.48 -10.43 -15.73
C GLY A 284 -11.45 -9.38 -16.17
N GLU A 285 -10.24 -9.81 -16.55
CA GLU A 285 -9.15 -8.92 -16.99
C GLU A 285 -9.55 -8.09 -18.21
N ARG A 286 -10.26 -8.70 -19.18
CA ARG A 286 -10.76 -8.00 -20.37
C ARG A 286 -11.67 -6.82 -20.05
N PHE A 287 -12.35 -6.89 -18.90
CA PHE A 287 -13.34 -5.90 -18.48
C PHE A 287 -12.90 -5.08 -17.27
N TYR A 288 -11.73 -5.36 -16.70
CA TYR A 288 -11.27 -4.74 -15.46
C TYR A 288 -11.12 -3.23 -15.62
N GLU A 289 -10.46 -2.78 -16.68
CA GLU A 289 -10.28 -1.35 -16.98
C GLU A 289 -11.64 -0.63 -17.09
N TYR A 290 -12.57 -1.22 -17.86
CA TYR A 290 -13.91 -0.68 -18.02
C TYR A 290 -14.72 -0.67 -16.72
N GLY A 291 -14.59 -1.73 -15.90
CA GLY A 291 -15.25 -1.83 -14.59
C GLY A 291 -14.75 -0.78 -13.60
N VAL A 292 -13.44 -0.50 -13.59
CA VAL A 292 -12.86 0.58 -12.76
C VAL A 292 -13.39 1.95 -13.21
N LEU A 293 -13.41 2.22 -14.52
CA LEU A 293 -13.95 3.47 -15.06
C LEU A 293 -15.43 3.66 -14.73
N LEU A 294 -16.25 2.62 -14.90
CA LEU A 294 -17.67 2.67 -14.53
C LEU A 294 -17.86 2.91 -13.03
N LYS A 295 -17.02 2.32 -12.15
CA LYS A 295 -17.06 2.61 -10.71
C LYS A 295 -16.74 4.06 -10.39
N GLN A 296 -15.77 4.65 -11.10
CA GLN A 296 -15.48 6.08 -10.96
C GLN A 296 -16.67 6.95 -11.38
N VAL A 297 -17.33 6.60 -12.50
CA VAL A 297 -18.54 7.31 -12.97
C VAL A 297 -19.70 7.15 -11.97
N ALA A 298 -19.88 5.97 -11.39
CA ALA A 298 -20.90 5.74 -10.36
C ALA A 298 -20.60 6.52 -9.08
N HIS A 299 -19.35 6.55 -8.63
CA HIS A 299 -18.94 7.40 -7.52
C HIS A 299 -19.19 8.89 -7.81
N PHE A 300 -18.89 9.34 -9.03
CA PHE A 300 -19.20 10.69 -9.47
C PHE A 300 -20.70 10.99 -9.42
N TYR A 301 -21.55 10.13 -9.99
CA TYR A 301 -23.01 10.27 -9.92
C TYR A 301 -23.50 10.40 -8.46
N ASN A 302 -22.98 9.55 -7.56
CA ASN A 302 -23.39 9.52 -6.16
C ASN A 302 -22.87 10.71 -5.33
N THR A 303 -21.94 11.52 -5.85
CA THR A 303 -21.28 12.61 -5.10
C THR A 303 -21.40 13.99 -5.72
N ILE A 304 -21.66 14.09 -7.04
CA ILE A 304 -21.66 15.37 -7.75
C ILE A 304 -22.70 16.33 -7.20
N GLU A 305 -23.88 15.85 -6.80
CA GLU A 305 -24.93 16.69 -6.19
C GLU A 305 -24.43 17.38 -4.91
N LYS A 306 -23.70 16.65 -4.06
CA LYS A 306 -23.08 17.20 -2.83
C LYS A 306 -21.96 18.19 -3.15
N GLN A 307 -21.35 18.07 -4.33
CA GLN A 307 -20.35 19.01 -4.83
C GLN A 307 -20.97 20.19 -5.58
N MET A 308 -22.28 20.30 -5.74
CA MET A 308 -22.90 21.48 -6.37
C MET A 308 -23.39 22.45 -5.30
N LEU A 309 -23.10 23.74 -5.45
CA LEU A 309 -23.66 24.75 -4.54
C LEU A 309 -25.18 24.83 -4.75
N PRO A 310 -26.01 24.78 -3.70
CA PRO A 310 -27.47 24.79 -3.87
C PRO A 310 -28.00 25.96 -4.69
N CYS A 311 -27.39 27.14 -4.55
CA CYS A 311 -27.77 28.33 -5.33
C CYS A 311 -27.34 28.28 -6.81
N GLN A 312 -26.45 27.37 -7.20
CA GLN A 312 -25.94 27.23 -8.57
C GLN A 312 -26.42 25.95 -9.26
N GLN A 313 -27.08 25.02 -8.55
CA GLN A 313 -27.55 23.74 -9.11
C GLN A 313 -28.38 23.91 -10.38
N ALA A 314 -29.28 24.90 -10.42
CA ALA A 314 -30.11 25.16 -11.60
C ALA A 314 -29.28 25.51 -12.85
N MET A 315 -28.13 26.19 -12.68
CA MET A 315 -27.25 26.58 -13.80
C MET A 315 -26.51 25.39 -14.44
N LEU A 316 -26.46 24.25 -13.75
CA LEU A 316 -25.83 23.01 -14.20
C LEU A 316 -26.85 21.95 -14.66
N LEU A 317 -28.14 22.32 -14.72
CA LEU A 317 -29.23 21.37 -14.93
C LEU A 317 -29.15 20.69 -16.29
N ASP A 318 -28.76 21.40 -17.36
CA ASP A 318 -28.72 20.84 -18.70
C ASP A 318 -27.62 19.77 -18.83
N GLU A 319 -26.42 20.04 -18.29
CA GLU A 319 -25.33 19.07 -18.24
C GLU A 319 -25.65 17.91 -17.30
N ALA A 320 -26.32 18.16 -16.17
CA ALA A 320 -26.76 17.12 -15.26
C ALA A 320 -27.79 16.19 -15.91
N LEU A 321 -28.76 16.73 -16.65
CA LEU A 321 -29.74 15.96 -17.41
C LEU A 321 -29.09 15.19 -18.57
N ALA A 322 -28.15 15.80 -19.28
CA ALA A 322 -27.40 15.12 -20.35
C ALA A 322 -26.61 13.93 -19.81
N PHE A 323 -26.00 14.07 -18.63
CA PHE A 323 -25.33 12.98 -17.93
C PHE A 323 -26.32 11.92 -17.42
N GLU A 324 -27.43 12.33 -16.78
CA GLU A 324 -28.46 11.42 -16.27
C GLU A 324 -29.10 10.61 -17.39
N GLN A 325 -29.33 11.19 -18.57
CA GLN A 325 -29.86 10.47 -19.73
C GLN A 325 -28.94 9.35 -20.25
N LEU A 326 -27.63 9.46 -20.01
CA LEU A 326 -26.66 8.41 -20.36
C LEU A 326 -26.61 7.29 -19.30
N VAL A 327 -26.93 7.61 -18.04
CA VAL A 327 -26.86 6.70 -16.89
C VAL A 327 -28.19 5.97 -16.65
N VAL A 328 -29.31 6.68 -16.76
CA VAL A 328 -30.66 6.21 -16.45
C VAL A 328 -31.45 6.02 -17.76
N PRO A 329 -32.05 4.84 -17.98
CA PRO A 329 -33.02 4.67 -19.05
C PRO A 329 -34.22 5.61 -18.83
N SER A 330 -34.35 6.65 -19.64
CA SER A 330 -35.59 7.43 -19.68
C SER A 330 -36.71 6.52 -20.18
N SER A 331 -37.61 6.11 -19.28
CA SER A 331 -38.81 5.34 -19.66
C SER A 331 -39.90 6.20 -20.30
N LYS A 332 -39.65 7.49 -20.54
CA LYS A 332 -40.68 8.48 -20.87
C LYS A 332 -40.56 9.13 -22.26
N SER A 333 -39.61 8.75 -23.10
CA SER A 333 -39.57 9.28 -24.47
C SER A 333 -39.68 8.17 -25.49
N GLY A 334 -40.72 8.22 -26.32
CA GLY A 334 -40.88 7.45 -27.56
C GLY A 334 -39.90 7.92 -28.65
N GLY A 335 -38.64 8.15 -28.28
CA GLY A 335 -37.58 8.64 -29.14
C GLY A 335 -36.63 7.52 -29.57
N ASP A 336 -36.48 7.42 -30.89
CA ASP A 336 -35.45 6.77 -31.71
C ASP A 336 -34.68 5.51 -31.23
N ARG A 337 -34.58 4.52 -32.12
CA ARG A 337 -34.00 3.18 -31.89
C ARG A 337 -32.54 3.19 -31.36
N LYS A 338 -31.80 4.29 -31.55
CA LYS A 338 -30.41 4.48 -31.10
C LYS A 338 -30.25 4.80 -29.61
N GLN A 339 -31.31 5.17 -28.91
CA GLN A 339 -31.23 5.57 -27.49
C GLN A 339 -31.60 4.43 -26.53
N ARG A 340 -32.37 3.44 -27.02
CA ARG A 340 -32.62 2.15 -26.34
C ARG A 340 -31.37 1.28 -26.18
N THR A 341 -30.26 1.60 -26.85
CA THR A 341 -29.07 0.73 -26.90
C THR A 341 -28.26 0.73 -25.60
N ALA A 342 -28.34 1.79 -24.78
CA ALA A 342 -27.75 1.84 -23.43
C ALA A 342 -28.40 0.80 -22.48
N VAL A 343 -29.66 0.42 -22.75
CA VAL A 343 -30.49 -0.43 -21.88
C VAL A 343 -30.08 -1.92 -21.94
N ASN A 344 -29.43 -2.33 -23.02
CA ASN A 344 -29.01 -3.72 -23.27
C ASN A 344 -27.51 -3.85 -23.52
N LEU A 345 -26.72 -2.83 -23.15
CA LEU A 345 -25.27 -2.93 -23.22
C LEU A 345 -24.82 -3.90 -22.13
N THR A 346 -24.38 -5.07 -22.58
CA THR A 346 -23.82 -6.16 -21.78
C THR A 346 -22.30 -6.13 -21.88
N TRP A 347 -21.62 -6.86 -20.99
CA TRP A 347 -20.16 -7.00 -21.04
C TRP A 347 -19.68 -7.70 -22.33
N GLU A 348 -20.57 -8.35 -23.10
CA GLU A 348 -20.22 -9.13 -24.30
C GLU A 348 -19.71 -8.32 -25.50
N SER A 349 -19.84 -6.98 -25.49
CA SER A 349 -19.42 -6.13 -26.62
C SER A 349 -18.42 -5.03 -26.22
N PRO A 350 -17.11 -5.35 -26.14
CA PRO A 350 -16.07 -4.42 -25.69
C PRO A 350 -16.02 -3.09 -26.45
N GLU A 351 -16.17 -3.11 -27.78
CA GLU A 351 -16.11 -1.89 -28.61
C GLU A 351 -17.26 -0.92 -28.33
N LYS A 352 -18.48 -1.47 -28.13
CA LYS A 352 -19.66 -0.66 -27.81
C LYS A 352 -19.58 -0.14 -26.37
N LEU A 353 -19.01 -0.94 -25.47
CA LEU A 353 -18.75 -0.58 -24.08
C LEU A 353 -17.77 0.61 -23.99
N LYS A 354 -16.68 0.56 -24.76
CA LYS A 354 -15.69 1.63 -24.82
C LYS A 354 -16.30 2.96 -25.26
N GLY A 355 -17.00 2.99 -26.40
CA GLY A 355 -17.65 4.21 -26.90
C GLY A 355 -18.81 4.72 -26.01
N TYR A 356 -19.40 3.85 -25.19
CA TYR A 356 -20.36 4.26 -24.16
C TYR A 356 -19.66 4.92 -22.97
N ILE A 357 -18.57 4.33 -22.46
CA ILE A 357 -17.78 4.86 -21.35
C ILE A 357 -17.15 6.20 -21.72
N GLU A 358 -16.66 6.36 -22.96
CA GLU A 358 -16.12 7.64 -23.45
C GLU A 358 -17.17 8.76 -23.38
N ARG A 359 -18.38 8.51 -23.87
CA ARG A 359 -19.49 9.48 -23.79
C ARG A 359 -19.90 9.81 -22.36
N LEU A 360 -19.95 8.81 -21.48
CA LEU A 360 -20.22 9.02 -20.04
C LEU A 360 -19.14 9.90 -19.40
N ARG A 361 -17.88 9.62 -19.70
CA ARG A 361 -16.73 10.36 -19.19
C ARG A 361 -16.74 11.80 -19.69
N GLU A 362 -17.01 12.02 -20.97
CA GLU A 362 -17.12 13.35 -21.56
C GLU A 362 -18.22 14.17 -20.87
N ALA A 363 -19.42 13.60 -20.71
CA ALA A 363 -20.52 14.27 -20.02
C ALA A 363 -20.18 14.60 -18.56
N ALA A 364 -19.56 13.67 -17.83
CA ALA A 364 -19.11 13.89 -16.45
C ALA A 364 -18.04 14.99 -16.36
N LEU A 365 -17.09 15.03 -17.30
CA LEU A 365 -16.06 16.07 -17.37
C LEU A 365 -16.64 17.45 -17.67
N GLN A 366 -17.59 17.55 -18.59
CA GLN A 366 -18.28 18.81 -18.89
C GLN A 366 -18.99 19.36 -17.65
N LEU A 367 -19.79 18.52 -16.97
CA LEU A 367 -20.48 18.89 -15.73
C LEU A 367 -19.49 19.30 -14.63
N THR A 368 -18.39 18.57 -14.46
CA THR A 368 -17.36 18.88 -13.46
C THR A 368 -16.66 20.21 -13.76
N SER A 369 -16.31 20.45 -15.02
CA SER A 369 -15.64 21.66 -15.46
C SER A 369 -16.52 22.89 -15.23
N HIS A 370 -17.80 22.81 -15.65
CA HIS A 370 -18.76 23.89 -15.44
C HIS A 370 -19.01 24.14 -13.95
N ASN A 371 -19.20 23.09 -13.13
CA ASN A 371 -19.36 23.25 -11.67
C ASN A 371 -18.14 23.90 -11.01
N ARG A 372 -16.91 23.48 -11.38
CA ARG A 372 -15.68 24.08 -10.86
C ARG A 372 -15.58 25.56 -11.22
N ARG A 373 -15.94 25.93 -12.45
CA ARG A 373 -15.97 27.32 -12.91
C ARG A 373 -16.98 28.14 -12.12
N LEU A 374 -18.22 27.67 -11.97
CA LEU A 374 -19.25 28.37 -11.21
C LEU A 374 -18.86 28.57 -9.75
N ARG A 375 -18.25 27.55 -9.12
CA ARG A 375 -17.72 27.68 -7.75
C ARG A 375 -16.63 28.73 -7.65
N LYS A 376 -15.74 28.79 -8.65
CA LYS A 376 -14.69 29.82 -8.70
C LYS A 376 -15.31 31.21 -8.83
N ALA A 377 -16.24 31.40 -9.75
CA ALA A 377 -16.95 32.66 -9.94
C ALA A 377 -17.72 33.08 -8.67
N HIS A 378 -18.39 32.14 -7.99
CA HIS A 378 -19.02 32.39 -6.69
C HIS A 378 -18.02 32.85 -5.65
N THR A 379 -16.91 32.13 -5.49
CA THR A 379 -15.86 32.48 -4.52
C THR A 379 -15.30 33.88 -4.76
N GLU A 380 -14.98 34.21 -6.02
CA GLU A 380 -14.46 35.53 -6.40
C GLU A 380 -15.48 36.65 -6.16
N ILE A 381 -16.76 36.43 -6.51
CA ILE A 381 -17.81 37.42 -6.24
C ILE A 381 -18.01 37.60 -4.74
N ILE A 382 -18.03 36.52 -3.95
CA ILE A 382 -18.15 36.63 -2.49
C ILE A 382 -16.96 37.39 -1.91
N GLN A 383 -15.74 37.17 -2.40
CA GLN A 383 -14.57 37.92 -1.94
C GLN A 383 -14.71 39.42 -2.22
N ASN A 384 -15.18 39.80 -3.42
CA ASN A 384 -15.46 41.19 -3.75
C ASN A 384 -16.58 41.78 -2.86
N ILE A 385 -17.61 40.99 -2.54
CA ILE A 385 -18.68 41.43 -1.62
C ILE A 385 -18.14 41.67 -0.21
N LEU A 386 -17.21 40.83 0.27
CA LEU A 386 -16.55 41.04 1.56
C LEU A 386 -15.70 42.32 1.54
N GLU A 387 -14.97 42.59 0.45
CA GLU A 387 -14.20 43.84 0.27
C GLU A 387 -15.11 45.09 0.29
N LEU A 388 -16.32 45.02 -0.27
CA LEU A 388 -17.32 46.08 -0.14
C LEU A 388 -17.75 46.32 1.31
N GLY A 389 -17.72 45.28 2.15
CA GLY A 389 -17.99 45.38 3.58
C GLY A 389 -16.89 46.09 4.38
N GLU A 390 -15.66 46.08 3.86
CA GLU A 390 -14.50 46.74 4.49
C GLU A 390 -14.24 48.15 3.93
N THR A 391 -14.77 48.45 2.74
CA THR A 391 -14.61 49.75 2.08
C THR A 391 -15.72 50.71 2.54
N ASP A 392 -15.35 51.90 3.02
CA ASP A 392 -16.32 52.92 3.46
C ASP A 392 -17.05 53.50 2.25
N LEU A 393 -18.38 53.30 2.21
CA LEU A 393 -19.22 53.73 1.10
C LEU A 393 -19.21 55.25 0.88
N LEU A 394 -19.10 56.05 1.95
CA LEU A 394 -19.18 57.51 1.88
C LEU A 394 -17.83 58.16 1.57
N ARG A 395 -16.73 57.54 2.01
CA ARG A 395 -15.38 58.07 1.80
C ARG A 395 -14.74 57.57 0.51
N ASP A 396 -14.98 56.32 0.15
CA ASP A 396 -14.33 55.64 -0.97
C ASP A 396 -15.33 55.22 -2.08
N GLU A 397 -16.23 56.13 -2.47
CA GLU A 397 -17.30 55.85 -3.44
C GLU A 397 -16.77 55.30 -4.79
N GLU A 398 -15.68 55.87 -5.32
CA GLU A 398 -15.07 55.43 -6.58
C GLU A 398 -14.61 53.97 -6.51
N LYS A 399 -13.94 53.60 -5.41
CA LYS A 399 -13.48 52.23 -5.16
C LYS A 399 -14.67 51.28 -5.02
N TRP A 400 -15.70 51.70 -4.27
CA TRP A 400 -16.92 50.93 -4.07
C TRP A 400 -17.64 50.64 -5.41
N ASN A 401 -17.80 51.66 -6.25
CA ASN A 401 -18.37 51.54 -7.59
C ASN A 401 -17.54 50.62 -8.51
N ALA A 402 -16.21 50.69 -8.44
CA ALA A 402 -15.33 49.81 -9.22
C ALA A 402 -15.47 48.34 -8.83
N ILE A 403 -15.56 48.02 -7.54
CA ILE A 403 -15.78 46.66 -7.04
C ILE A 403 -17.17 46.15 -7.47
N MET A 404 -18.21 46.98 -7.36
CA MET A 404 -19.56 46.64 -7.84
C MET A 404 -19.62 46.40 -9.34
N LEU A 405 -18.89 47.17 -10.15
CA LEU A 405 -18.77 46.93 -11.59
C LEU A 405 -18.12 45.57 -11.86
N THR A 406 -17.07 45.22 -11.12
CA THR A 406 -16.39 43.92 -11.23
C THR A 406 -17.34 42.76 -10.89
N ILE A 407 -18.16 42.89 -9.84
CA ILE A 407 -19.18 41.88 -9.48
C ILE A 407 -20.18 41.70 -10.62
N ARG A 408 -20.70 42.80 -11.19
CA ARG A 408 -21.66 42.76 -12.32
C ARG A 408 -21.06 42.12 -13.56
N GLN A 409 -19.81 42.44 -13.89
CA GLN A 409 -19.09 41.85 -15.03
C GLN A 409 -18.93 40.34 -14.84
N LYS A 410 -18.44 39.88 -13.69
CA LYS A 410 -18.30 38.45 -13.39
C LYS A 410 -19.63 37.70 -13.45
N PHE A 411 -20.71 38.30 -12.95
CA PHE A 411 -22.04 37.69 -13.06
C PHE A 411 -22.51 37.59 -14.52
N LEU A 412 -22.26 38.62 -15.33
CA LEU A 412 -22.62 38.64 -16.75
C LEU A 412 -21.77 37.67 -17.58
N GLU A 413 -20.49 37.50 -17.26
CA GLU A 413 -19.61 36.52 -17.90
C GLU A 413 -20.20 35.10 -17.79
N GLU A 414 -20.70 34.73 -16.60
CA GLU A 414 -21.31 33.42 -16.37
C GLU A 414 -22.67 33.28 -17.06
N GLN A 415 -23.38 34.36 -17.36
CA GLN A 415 -24.63 34.30 -18.14
C GLN A 415 -24.41 33.71 -19.55
N ASN A 416 -23.23 33.87 -20.14
CA ASN A 416 -22.92 33.35 -21.47
C ASN A 416 -22.79 31.82 -21.51
N PHE A 417 -22.68 31.17 -20.35
CA PHE A 417 -22.44 29.73 -20.23
C PHE A 417 -23.67 28.96 -19.74
N VAL A 418 -24.78 29.65 -19.46
CA VAL A 418 -26.05 29.03 -19.06
C VAL A 418 -27.03 29.05 -20.22
N ALA A 419 -27.62 27.90 -20.57
CA ALA A 419 -28.58 27.84 -21.68
C ALA A 419 -29.89 28.57 -21.34
N VAL A 420 -30.36 28.49 -20.09
CA VAL A 420 -31.60 29.13 -19.62
C VAL A 420 -31.28 30.22 -18.59
N LYS A 421 -31.46 31.49 -18.98
CA LYS A 421 -31.18 32.64 -18.08
C LYS A 421 -31.97 32.60 -16.76
N ALA A 422 -33.17 32.02 -16.75
CA ALA A 422 -33.97 31.86 -15.54
C ALA A 422 -33.28 30.99 -14.48
N ASN A 423 -32.39 30.07 -14.88
CA ASN A 423 -31.65 29.20 -13.97
C ASN A 423 -30.61 29.96 -13.14
N MET A 424 -30.28 31.21 -13.51
CA MET A 424 -29.41 32.07 -12.69
C MET A 424 -30.12 32.71 -11.50
N GLN A 425 -31.47 32.70 -11.47
CA GLN A 425 -32.25 33.41 -10.44
C GLN A 425 -31.92 32.96 -9.00
N PRO A 426 -31.78 31.66 -8.68
CA PRO A 426 -31.39 31.24 -7.33
C PRO A 426 -30.03 31.80 -6.90
N TRP A 427 -29.06 31.85 -7.82
CA TRP A 427 -27.73 32.41 -7.56
C TRP A 427 -27.79 33.93 -7.39
N ALA A 428 -28.51 34.63 -8.27
CA ALA A 428 -28.74 36.07 -8.17
C ALA A 428 -29.39 36.45 -6.84
N ASN A 429 -30.42 35.73 -6.42
CA ASN A 429 -31.10 35.95 -5.14
C ASN A 429 -30.16 35.73 -3.94
N HIS A 430 -29.30 34.72 -4.02
CA HIS A 430 -28.28 34.48 -2.99
C HIS A 430 -27.29 35.66 -2.91
N LEU A 431 -26.75 36.11 -4.05
CA LEU A 431 -25.81 37.23 -4.10
C LEU A 431 -26.45 38.55 -3.64
N ASN A 432 -27.68 38.83 -4.07
CA ASN A 432 -28.45 40.00 -3.65
C ASN A 432 -28.63 40.05 -2.13
N LYS A 433 -28.89 38.90 -1.49
CA LYS A 433 -28.96 38.81 -0.03
C LYS A 433 -27.63 39.11 0.65
N GLN A 434 -26.49 38.71 0.07
CA GLN A 434 -25.18 39.05 0.65
C GLN A 434 -24.86 40.54 0.48
N LEU A 435 -25.12 41.11 -0.71
CA LEU A 435 -24.98 42.53 -0.96
C LEU A 435 -25.86 43.37 -0.02
N TYR A 436 -27.11 42.93 0.22
CA TYR A 436 -28.00 43.60 1.14
C TYR A 436 -27.44 43.66 2.57
N LYS A 437 -26.82 42.57 3.06
CA LYS A 437 -26.18 42.56 4.38
C LYS A 437 -25.04 43.58 4.47
N VAL A 438 -24.20 43.64 3.43
CA VAL A 438 -23.11 44.61 3.34
C VAL A 438 -23.65 46.05 3.37
N LEU A 439 -24.67 46.33 2.56
CA LEU A 439 -25.31 47.65 2.55
C LEU A 439 -25.94 48.00 3.90
N GLN A 440 -26.59 47.05 4.56
CA GLN A 440 -27.16 47.26 5.90
C GLN A 440 -26.07 47.59 6.93
N GLN A 441 -24.93 46.89 6.89
CA GLN A 441 -23.78 47.17 7.76
C GLN A 441 -23.22 48.57 7.50
N GLN A 442 -22.97 48.92 6.24
CA GLN A 442 -22.50 50.26 5.85
C GLN A 442 -23.47 51.36 6.31
N PHE A 443 -24.77 51.13 6.19
CA PHE A 443 -25.80 52.05 6.68
C PHE A 443 -25.76 52.23 8.20
N CYS A 444 -25.60 51.14 8.97
CA CYS A 444 -25.46 51.20 10.42
C CYS A 444 -24.19 51.95 10.84
N TRP A 445 -23.06 51.73 10.15
CA TRP A 445 -21.82 52.46 10.41
C TRP A 445 -21.95 53.95 10.10
N ALA A 446 -22.53 54.31 8.97
CA ALA A 446 -22.79 55.70 8.62
C ALA A 446 -23.68 56.41 9.67
N LEU A 447 -24.72 55.73 10.19
CA LEU A 447 -25.55 56.27 11.27
C LEU A 447 -24.79 56.43 12.58
N ALA A 448 -23.95 55.47 12.95
CA ALA A 448 -23.13 55.54 14.15
C ALA A 448 -22.12 56.68 14.07
N ASP A 449 -21.47 56.87 12.92
CA ASP A 449 -20.56 57.98 12.67
C ASP A 449 -21.26 59.33 12.77
N LEU A 450 -22.47 59.46 12.21
CA LEU A 450 -23.28 60.69 12.34
C LEU A 450 -23.70 60.96 13.79
N GLN A 451 -24.05 59.93 14.55
CA GLN A 451 -24.37 60.05 15.98
C GLN A 451 -23.13 60.41 16.82
N ALA A 452 -21.98 59.83 16.51
CA ALA A 452 -20.70 60.13 17.15
C ALA A 452 -20.27 61.58 16.88
N LEU A 453 -20.43 62.06 15.64
CA LEU A 453 -20.24 63.46 15.26
C LEU A 453 -21.18 64.40 16.03
N HIS A 454 -22.45 64.03 16.19
CA HIS A 454 -23.40 64.81 16.98
C HIS A 454 -23.03 64.82 18.47
N LEU A 455 -22.60 63.69 19.05
CA LEU A 455 -22.15 63.63 20.44
C LEU A 455 -20.88 64.46 20.67
N LEU A 456 -19.92 64.41 19.75
CA LEU A 456 -18.72 65.26 19.78
C LEU A 456 -19.09 66.75 19.69
N PHE A 457 -20.03 67.12 18.82
CA PHE A 457 -20.56 68.49 18.77
C PHE A 457 -21.25 68.93 20.07
N LYS A 458 -21.94 68.02 20.78
CA LYS A 458 -22.53 68.29 22.11
C LYS A 458 -21.53 68.34 23.26
N ILE A 459 -20.31 67.84 23.08
CA ILE A 459 -19.22 67.92 24.07
C ILE A 459 -18.37 69.18 23.83
N ILE A 460 -18.30 69.65 22.58
CA ILE A 460 -17.54 70.83 22.17
C ILE A 460 -18.35 72.14 22.32
N ILE A 461 -19.69 72.07 22.36
CA ILE A 461 -20.60 73.16 22.74
C ILE A 461 -20.97 72.98 24.21
#